data_AF-A0A9P7D781-F1
#
_entry.id   AF-A0A9P7D781-F1
#
_cell.length_a   1.000
_cell.length_b   1.000
_cell.length_c   1.000
_cell.angle_alpha   90.00
_cell.angle_beta   90.00
_cell.angle_gamma   90.00
#
_symmetry.space_group_name_H-M   'P 1'
#
loop_
_entity.id
_entity.type
_entity.pdbx_description
1 polymer ?
#
loop_
_entity_poly.entity_id
_entity_poly.type
_entity_poly.pdbx_seq_one_letter_code
_entity_poly.pdbx_strand_id
1 'polypeptide(L)' 'SSNQFAFLAIVMHYITNDWSLEELLIDFCEIIGEHSRANLAEAVWHTLELYGL' A
#
# COMPACT_ATOMS: atom_id res chain seq x y z
N SER A 1 -13.46 18.49 -3.79
CA SER A 1 -14.20 18.40 -2.51
C SER A 1 -13.31 18.95 -1.41
N SER A 2 -13.78 19.87 -0.57
CA SER A 2 -12.95 20.67 0.34
C SER A 2 -12.68 20.01 1.69
N ASN A 3 -12.21 18.76 1.65
CA ASN A 3 -11.49 18.00 2.70
C ASN A 3 -11.29 16.58 2.14
N GLN A 4 -10.24 16.37 1.35
CA GLN A 4 -9.94 15.09 0.72
C GLN A 4 -8.68 14.50 1.35
N PHE A 5 -8.78 14.12 2.63
CA PHE A 5 -7.79 13.21 3.19
C PHE A 5 -8.00 11.87 2.50
N ALA A 6 -7.04 11.47 1.68
CA ALA A 6 -7.03 10.16 1.06
C ALA A 6 -5.97 9.31 1.73
N PHE A 7 -6.32 8.07 2.02
CA PHE A 7 -5.41 7.09 2.59
C PHE A 7 -5.33 5.90 1.67
N LEU A 8 -4.14 5.31 1.57
CA LEU A 8 -3.89 4.08 0.86
C LEU A 8 -3.43 3.03 1.88
N ALA A 9 -4.21 1.95 1.99
CA ALA A 9 -3.81 0.76 2.70
C ALA A 9 -3.25 -0.25 1.70
N ILE A 10 -2.07 -0.78 1.97
CA ILE A 10 -1.43 -1.81 1.16
C ILE A 10 -1.37 -3.08 1.99
N VAL A 11 -2.04 -4.12 1.50
CA VAL A 11 -2.17 -5.41 2.17
C VAL A 11 -1.52 -6.47 1.30
N MET A 12 -0.60 -7.23 1.88
CA MET A 12 0.02 -8.38 1.24
C MET A 12 -0.77 -9.63 1.58
N HIS A 13 -1.09 -10.41 0.55
CA HIS A 13 -1.62 -11.77 0.68
C HIS A 13 -0.57 -12.75 0.17
N TYR A 14 -0.26 -13.77 0.96
CA TYR A 14 0.68 -14.81 0.57
C TYR A 14 0.29 -16.16 1.12
N ILE A 15 0.76 -17.22 0.46
CA ILE A 15 0.57 -18.60 0.92
C ILE A 15 1.85 -19.05 1.62
N THR A 16 1.71 -19.57 2.82
CA THR A 16 2.82 -20.12 3.61
C THR A 16 3.18 -21.54 3.18
N ASN A 17 4.29 -22.06 3.70
CA ASN A 17 4.77 -23.42 3.39
C ASN A 17 3.80 -24.53 3.87
N ASP A 18 2.97 -24.24 4.88
CA ASP A 18 1.91 -25.13 5.36
C ASP A 18 0.57 -24.92 4.63
N TRP A 19 0.57 -24.20 3.49
CA TRP A 19 -0.60 -23.92 2.67
C TRP A 19 -1.69 -23.09 3.37
N SER A 20 -1.31 -22.30 4.37
CA SER A 20 -2.20 -21.29 4.97
C SER A 20 -2.19 -20.02 4.10
N LEU A 21 -3.36 -19.39 3.95
CA LEU A 21 -3.47 -18.05 3.39
C LEU A 21 -3.29 -17.04 4.52
N GLU A 22 -2.24 -16.24 4.43
CA GLU A 22 -1.94 -15.18 5.37
C GLU A 22 -2.20 -13.81 4.75
N GLU A 23 -2.60 -12.87 5.61
CA GLU A 23 -2.84 -11.48 5.27
C GLU A 23 -2.00 -10.58 6.20
N LEU A 24 -1.28 -9.64 5.61
CA LEU A 24 -0.46 -8.68 6.35
C LEU A 24 -0.67 -7.26 5.82
N LEU A 25 -1.13 -6.35 6.67
CA LEU A 25 -1.08 -4.91 6.37
C LEU A 25 0.38 -4.46 6.38
N ILE A 26 0.92 -4.10 5.21
CA ILE A 26 2.32 -3.70 5.05
C ILE A 26 2.52 -2.19 5.04
N ASP A 27 1.49 -1.42 4.67
CA ASP A 27 1.56 0.03 4.78
C ASP A 27 0.18 0.67 4.90
N PHE A 28 0.15 1.82 5.54
CA PHE A 28 -1.00 2.69 5.64
C PHE A 28 -0.52 4.13 5.57
N CYS A 29 -0.63 4.75 4.39
CA CYS A 29 -0.09 6.08 4.13
C CYS A 29 -1.17 7.06 3.68
N GLU A 30 -0.98 8.33 4.05
CA GLU A 30 -1.78 9.43 3.54
C GLU A 30 -1.28 9.84 2.15
N ILE A 31 -2.19 9.95 1.17
CA ILE A 31 -1.90 10.44 -0.16
C ILE A 31 -2.05 11.96 -0.17
N ILE A 32 -0.93 12.65 0.00
CA ILE A 32 -0.87 14.11 0.01
C ILE A 32 -0.87 14.65 -1.43
N GLY A 33 -1.75 15.60 -1.72
CA GLY A 33 -1.82 16.26 -3.04
C GLY A 33 -2.84 15.63 -4.00
N GLU A 34 -2.61 15.77 -5.31
CA GLU A 34 -3.52 15.21 -6.32
C GLU A 34 -3.57 13.68 -6.20
N HIS A 35 -4.76 13.09 -6.17
CA HIS A 35 -4.94 11.63 -6.17
C HIS A 35 -4.72 11.06 -7.58
N SER A 36 -3.59 11.42 -8.19
CA SER A 36 -3.20 11.00 -9.51
C SER A 36 -2.72 9.55 -9.49
N ARG A 37 -2.78 8.88 -10.65
CA ARG A 37 -2.22 7.53 -10.81
C ARG A 37 -0.73 7.47 -10.46
N ALA A 38 0.02 8.53 -10.75
CA ALA A 38 1.45 8.59 -10.47
C ALA A 38 1.74 8.55 -8.96
N ASN A 39 1.02 9.36 -8.16
CA ASN A 39 1.24 9.43 -6.72
C ASN A 39 0.89 8.11 -6.01
N LEU A 40 -0.15 7.42 -6.47
CA LEU A 40 -0.50 6.09 -5.97
C LEU A 40 0.57 5.04 -6.33
N ALA A 41 1.07 5.07 -7.56
CA ALA A 41 2.11 4.14 -8.00
C ALA A 41 3.43 4.35 -7.23
N GLU A 42 3.80 5.61 -6.97
CA GLU A 42 4.97 5.97 -6.17
C GLU A 42 4.83 5.49 -4.71
N ALA A 43 3.66 5.70 -4.09
CA ALA A 43 3.39 5.20 -2.74
C ALA A 43 3.56 3.68 -2.65
N VAL A 44 3.00 2.92 -3.61
CA VAL A 44 3.18 1.47 -3.66
C VAL A 44 4.64 1.08 -3.87
N TRP A 45 5.34 1.76 -4.78
CA TRP A 45 6.75 1.46 -5.08
C TRP A 45 7.64 1.64 -3.84
N HIS A 46 7.50 2.74 -3.12
CA HIS A 46 8.26 2.97 -1.88
C HIS A 46 7.97 1.92 -0.81
N THR A 47 6.71 1.49 -0.67
CA THR A 47 6.36 0.39 0.24
C THR A 47 7.10 -0.89 -0.17
N LEU A 48 7.16 -1.24 -1.45
CA LEU A 48 7.88 -2.43 -1.90
C LEU A 48 9.39 -2.35 -1.62
N GLU A 49 10.01 -1.19 -1.86
CA GLU A 49 11.43 -0.95 -1.56
C GLU A 49 11.75 -1.10 -0.07
N LEU A 50 10.87 -0.63 0.83
CA LEU A 50 11.04 -0.76 2.29
C LEU A 50 11.12 -2.23 2.72
N TYR A 51 10.34 -3.10 2.08
CA TYR A 51 10.29 -4.53 2.37
C TYR A 51 11.27 -5.36 1.52
N GLY A 52 11.98 -4.74 0.57
CA GLY A 52 12.93 -5.42 -0.32
C GLY A 52 12.26 -6.39 -1.30
N LEU A 53 11.05 -6.05 -1.76
CA LEU A 53 10.23 -6.85 -2.69
C LEU A 53 10.48 -6.52 -4.17
#